data_AF-A0A6G2G2Q3-F1
#
_entry.id   AF-A0A6G2G2Q3-F1
#
_cell.length_a   1.000
_cell.length_b   1.000
_cell.length_c   1.000
_cell.angle_alpha   90.00
_cell.angle_beta   90.00
_cell.angle_gamma   90.00
#
_symmetry.space_group_name_H-M   'P 1'
#
loop_
_entity.id
_entity.type
_entity.pdbx_description
1 polymer ?
#
loop_
_entity_poly.entity_id
_entity_poly.type
_entity_poly.pdbx_seq_one_letter_code
_entity_poly.pdbx_strand_id
1 'polypeptide(L)' 'VAVSEEAVEAELDRLHRRGFYTEPTCAVAPAALREYRDRGVVSSDDDVVVPLTGSGLKG' A
#
# COMPACT_ATOMS: atom_id res chain seq x y z
N VAL A 1 -11.65 -2.87 3.46
CA VAL A 1 -11.99 -3.64 2.23
C VAL A 1 -11.11 -4.87 2.18
N ALA A 2 -11.55 -5.98 1.57
CA ALA A 2 -10.69 -7.15 1.40
C ALA A 2 -9.82 -6.92 0.16
N VAL A 3 -8.51 -7.10 0.29
CA VAL A 3 -7.53 -6.89 -0.79
C VAL A 3 -6.97 -8.26 -1.19
N SER A 4 -6.84 -8.51 -2.49
CA SER A 4 -6.23 -9.76 -2.98
C SER A 4 -4.73 -9.79 -2.69
N GLU A 5 -4.18 -11.00 -2.54
CA GLU A 5 -2.73 -11.20 -2.38
C GLU A 5 -1.95 -10.59 -3.55
N GLU A 6 -2.40 -10.80 -4.78
CA GLU A 6 -1.81 -10.23 -6.00
C GLU A 6 -1.75 -8.69 -5.96
N ALA A 7 -2.78 -8.03 -5.42
CA ALA A 7 -2.80 -6.58 -5.28
C ALA A 7 -1.83 -6.09 -4.19
N VAL A 8 -1.64 -6.88 -3.13
CA VAL A 8 -0.64 -6.63 -2.09
C VAL A 8 0.78 -6.79 -2.65
N GLU A 9 1.06 -7.85 -3.40
CA GLU A 9 2.35 -8.08 -4.05
C GLU A 9 2.69 -6.97 -5.05
N ALA A 10 1.74 -6.65 -5.94
CA ALA A 10 1.92 -5.57 -6.90
C ALA A 10 2.17 -4.21 -6.23
N GLU A 11 1.59 -3.99 -5.03
CA GLU A 11 1.84 -2.78 -4.27
C GLU A 11 3.15 -2.78 -3.51
N LEU A 12 3.55 -3.93 -2.96
CA LEU A 12 4.87 -4.11 -2.36
C LEU A 12 5.98 -3.80 -3.38
N ASP A 13 5.88 -4.32 -4.60
CA ASP A 13 6.81 -4.02 -5.70
C ASP A 13 6.88 -2.53 -6.04
N ARG A 14 5.75 -1.82 -5.96
CA ARG A 14 5.69 -0.37 -6.21
C ARG A 14 6.32 0.42 -5.07
N LEU A 15 6.14 0.00 -3.82
CA LEU A 15 6.80 0.59 -2.66
C LEU A 15 8.32 0.40 -2.74
N HIS A 16 8.77 -0.82 -3.03
CA HIS A 16 10.20 -1.13 -3.19
C HIS A 16 10.84 -0.33 -4.31
N ARG A 17 10.20 -0.22 -5.48
CA ARG A 17 10.67 0.64 -6.60
C ARG A 17 10.75 2.13 -6.26
N ARG A 18 10.07 2.57 -5.20
CA ARG A 18 10.12 3.94 -4.68
C ARG A 18 11.06 4.10 -3.47
N GLY A 19 11.82 3.06 -3.12
CA GLY A 19 12.79 3.07 -2.02
C GLY A 19 12.21 2.73 -0.64
N PHE A 20 10.94 2.36 -0.56
CA PHE A 20 10.31 1.93 0.69
C PHE A 20 10.45 0.42 0.85
N TYR A 21 11.50 -0.04 1.52
CA TYR A 21 11.69 -1.46 1.81
C TYR A 21 10.90 -1.85 3.07
N THR A 22 9.67 -2.30 2.87
CA THR A 22 8.76 -2.79 3.93
C THR A 22 8.51 -4.29 3.82
N GLU A 23 7.97 -4.89 4.88
CA GLU A 23 7.43 -6.26 4.79
C GLU A 23 6.09 -6.30 4.01
N PRO A 24 5.67 -7.46 3.48
CA PRO A 24 4.45 -7.56 2.65
C PRO A 24 3.18 -7.03 3.31
N THR A 25 2.98 -7.26 4.60
CA THR A 25 1.79 -6.82 5.32
C THR A 25 1.63 -5.28 5.32
N CYS A 26 2.73 -4.54 5.21
CA CYS A 26 2.69 -3.08 5.11
C CYS A 26 2.08 -2.59 3.79
N ALA A 27 2.08 -3.41 2.73
CA ALA A 27 1.52 -3.04 1.44
C ALA A 27 -0.01 -3.16 1.37
N VAL A 28 -0.66 -3.79 2.35
CA VAL A 28 -2.13 -3.95 2.39
C VAL A 28 -2.84 -2.60 2.44
N ALA A 29 -2.41 -1.68 3.30
CA ALA A 29 -3.07 -0.38 3.44
C ALA A 29 -2.89 0.52 2.20
N PRO A 30 -1.70 0.64 1.60
CA PRO A 30 -1.53 1.33 0.32
C PRO A 30 -2.32 0.68 -0.84
N ALA A 31 -2.43 -0.65 -0.87
CA ALA A 31 -3.23 -1.35 -1.87
C ALA A 31 -4.73 -1.05 -1.71
N ALA A 32 -5.23 -1.08 -0.47
CA ALA A 32 -6.60 -0.68 -0.14
C ALA A 32 -6.90 0.78 -0.49
N LEU A 33 -5.93 1.69 -0.32
CA LEU A 33 -6.09 3.10 -0.68
C LEU A 33 -6.37 3.27 -2.18
N ARG A 34 -5.75 2.46 -3.05
CA ARG A 34 -6.09 2.49 -4.49
C ARG A 34 -7.52 2.08 -4.74
N GLU A 35 -7.98 1.00 -4.12
CA GLU A 35 -9.35 0.55 -4.29
C GLU A 35 -10.35 1.60 -3.79
N TYR A 36 -10.07 2.26 -2.66
CA TYR A 36 -10.91 3.35 -2.19
C TYR A 36 -10.93 4.56 -3.13
N ARG A 37 -9.83 4.87 -3.81
CA ARG A 37 -9.79 5.92 -4.85
C ARG A 37 -10.53 5.51 -6.11
N ASP A 38 -10.35 4.28 -6.59
CA ASP A 38 -11.05 3.75 -7.76
C ASP A 38 -12.57 3.73 -7.55
N ARG A 39 -13.00 3.50 -6.31
CA ARG A 39 -14.40 3.55 -5.89
C ARG A 39 -14.93 4.95 -5.61
N GLY A 40 -14.08 5.99 -5.69
CA GLY A 40 -14.45 7.37 -5.37
C GLY A 40 -14.77 7.63 -3.89
N VAL A 41 -14.36 6.73 -3.00
CA VAL A 41 -14.55 6.89 -1.54
C VAL A 41 -13.52 7.87 -0.96
N VAL A 42 -12.32 7.88 -1.54
CA VAL A 42 -11.24 8.83 -1.23
C VAL A 42 -10.93 9.62 -2.49
N SER A 43 -10.95 10.95 -2.40
CA SER A 43 -10.64 11.85 -3.51
C SER A 43 -9.15 11.82 -3.86
N SER A 44 -8.80 12.26 -5.07
CA SER A 44 -7.41 12.56 -5.44
C SER A 44 -6.83 13.71 -4.62
N ASP A 45 -7.70 14.62 -4.15
CA ASP A 45 -7.32 15.84 -3.45
C ASP A 45 -7.30 15.68 -1.93
N ASP A 46 -7.64 14.49 -1.41
CA ASP A 46 -7.60 14.21 0.02
C ASP A 46 -6.15 14.02 0.49
N ASP A 47 -5.80 14.69 1.58
CA ASP A 47 -4.56 14.46 2.31
C ASP A 47 -4.63 13.14 3.08
N VAL A 48 -3.97 12.10 2.56
CA VAL A 48 -4.00 10.75 3.14
C VAL A 48 -2.62 10.35 3.66
N VAL A 49 -2.58 9.95 4.93
CA VAL A 49 -1.41 9.32 5.55
C VAL A 49 -1.64 7.82 5.67
N VAL A 50 -0.73 7.02 5.10
CA VAL A 50 -0.74 5.56 5.25
C VAL A 50 0.51 5.13 6.05
N PRO A 51 0.34 4.58 7.26
CA PRO A 51 1.49 4.16 8.06
C PRO A 51 2.10 2.87 7.50
N LEU A 52 3.44 2.88 7.32
CA LEU A 52 4.24 1.71 6.96
C LEU A 52 4.98 1.24 8.24
N THR A 53 4.38 0.31 8.96
CA THR A 53 4.75 0.01 10.37
C THR A 53 5.92 -0.96 10.53
N GLY A 54 6.31 -1.67 9.47
CA GLY A 54 7.38 -2.67 9.50
C GLY A 54 8.42 -2.45 8.40
N SER A 55 9.71 -2.56 8.74
CA SER A 55 10.81 -2.54 7.78
C SER A 55 11.06 -3.93 7.18
N GLY A 56 11.22 -3.98 5.85
CA GLY A 56 11.68 -5.15 5.11
C GLY A 56 13.20 -5.35 5.19
N LEU A 57 13.92 -4.47 5.91
CA LEU A 57 15.37 -4.52 6.13
C LEU A 57 15.81 -5.59 7.15
N LYS A 58 15.03 -6.65 7.32
CA LYS A 58 15.46 -7.81 8.09
C LYS A 58 16.36 -8.65 7.18
N GLY A 59 17.68 -8.45 7.34
CA GLY A 59 18.66 -9.49 7.08
C GLY A 59 18.58 -10.59 8.13
#